data_AF-A0A7H4PLW1-F1
#
_entry.id   AF-A0A7H4PLW1-F1
#
_cell.length_a   1.000
_cell.length_b   1.000
_cell.length_c   1.000
_cell.angle_alpha   90.00
_cell.angle_beta   90.00
_cell.angle_gamma   90.00
#
_symmetry.space_group_name_H-M   'P 1'
#
loop_
_entity.id
_entity.type
_entity.pdbx_description
1 polymer ?
#
loop_
_entity_poly.entity_id
_entity_poly.type
_entity_poly.pdbx_seq_one_letter_code
_entity_poly.pdbx_strand_id
1 'polypeptide(L)'
;MASFNERIGKQAISLDKLAIGVEGKELALFEGMKIDGNSSLTADGKGINSQLDYTVNSLKLQNQDIGSGRLTLKLDNIDGEAFHQFSQKYNAEAQALMADPQLAQNPELYQQALTQTFFSALPMMLKGSPSLTISPLSWRNAKGETTLNLSILLKDPSLTTTRRRRWRMKWIVALNRSTASW
;
A
#
# COMPACT_ATOMS: atom_id res chain seq x y z
N MET A 1 26.35 4.09 5.61
CA MET A 1 25.32 4.90 4.94
C MET A 1 24.54 3.98 4.02
N ALA A 2 23.20 4.07 4.00
CA ALA A 2 22.40 3.21 3.13
C ALA A 2 22.82 3.42 1.67
N SER A 3 23.12 2.34 0.95
CA SER A 3 23.70 2.40 -0.41
C SER A 3 22.75 2.96 -1.46
N PHE A 4 21.47 3.15 -1.13
CA PHE A 4 20.40 3.58 -2.02
C PHE A 4 19.86 5.00 -1.72
N ASN A 5 20.58 5.79 -0.90
CA ASN A 5 20.31 7.22 -0.65
C ASN A 5 18.90 7.57 -0.14
N GLU A 6 18.26 6.68 0.62
CA GLU A 6 16.94 6.93 1.19
C GLU A 6 17.01 7.47 2.63
N ARG A 7 16.04 8.32 2.97
CA ARG A 7 15.96 8.96 4.30
C ARG A 7 15.33 8.00 5.31
N ILE A 8 16.15 7.38 6.15
CA ILE A 8 15.71 6.61 7.32
C ILE A 8 15.72 7.49 8.58
N GLY A 9 14.90 7.14 9.58
CA GLY A 9 14.87 7.83 10.86
C GLY A 9 13.48 8.00 11.44
N LYS A 10 13.42 8.76 12.54
CA LYS A 10 12.18 9.10 13.25
C LYS A 10 11.71 10.49 12.84
N GLN A 11 10.41 10.62 12.58
CA GLN A 11 9.76 11.87 12.24
C GLN A 11 8.50 11.99 13.08
N ALA A 12 8.23 13.16 13.63
CA ALA A 12 7.02 13.42 14.40
C ALA A 12 6.42 14.75 13.95
N ILE A 13 5.12 14.74 13.68
CA ILE A 13 4.34 15.91 13.28
C ILE A 13 3.11 15.97 14.17
N SER A 14 2.84 17.13 14.77
CA SER A 14 1.65 17.38 15.56
C SER A 14 0.95 18.64 15.06
N LEU A 15 -0.38 18.58 15.00
CA LEU A 15 -1.24 19.68 14.62
C LEU A 15 -2.36 19.79 15.64
N ASP A 16 -2.37 20.90 16.38
CA ASP A 16 -3.33 21.10 17.45
C ASP A 16 -4.74 21.31 16.92
N LYS A 17 -4.89 22.14 15.88
CA LYS A 17 -6.19 22.50 15.32
C LYS A 17 -6.10 22.88 13.85
N LEU A 18 -7.03 22.35 13.04
CA LEU A 18 -7.24 22.74 11.64
C LEU A 18 -8.75 22.89 11.37
N ALA A 19 -9.17 24.09 11.01
CA ALA A 19 -10.55 24.41 10.63
C ALA A 19 -10.66 24.60 9.11
N ILE A 20 -11.65 23.96 8.49
CA ILE A 20 -11.97 24.08 7.08
C ILE A 20 -13.38 24.65 6.99
N GLY A 21 -13.54 25.76 6.26
CA GLY A 21 -14.82 26.42 6.09
C GLY A 21 -15.07 26.91 4.66
N VAL A 22 -16.34 27.09 4.33
CA VAL A 22 -16.81 27.67 3.07
C VAL A 22 -17.72 28.85 3.43
N GLU A 23 -17.51 30.00 2.79
CA GLU A 23 -18.29 31.23 3.02
C GLU A 23 -18.34 31.66 4.52
N GLY A 24 -17.24 31.43 5.25
CA GLY A 24 -17.15 31.76 6.68
C GLY A 24 -17.86 30.80 7.63
N LYS A 25 -18.49 29.73 7.12
CA LYS A 25 -19.07 28.66 7.93
C LYS A 25 -18.07 27.52 8.09
N GLU A 26 -17.80 27.13 9.33
CA GLU A 26 -16.96 25.96 9.64
C GLU A 26 -17.67 24.67 9.18
N LEU A 27 -17.03 23.94 8.26
CA LEU A 27 -17.53 22.68 7.74
C LEU A 27 -16.88 21.49 8.42
N ALA A 28 -15.57 21.55 8.66
CA ALA A 28 -14.82 20.50 9.31
C ALA A 28 -13.79 21.08 10.28
N LEU A 29 -13.62 20.43 11.42
CA LEU A 29 -12.60 20.77 12.40
C LEU A 29 -11.85 19.51 12.82
N PHE A 30 -10.53 19.52 12.62
CA PHE A 30 -9.63 18.49 13.12
C PHE A 30 -8.91 19.03 14.35
N GLU A 31 -8.90 18.26 15.42
CA GLU A 31 -8.22 18.61 16.67
C GLU A 31 -7.27 17.48 17.09
N GLY A 32 -6.07 17.88 17.51
CA GLY A 32 -5.05 16.99 18.05
C GLY A 32 -4.67 15.87 17.08
N MET A 33 -4.22 16.23 15.88
CA MET A 33 -3.64 15.27 14.95
C MET A 33 -2.17 15.02 15.29
N LYS A 34 -1.76 13.76 15.28
CA LYS A 34 -0.35 13.37 15.44
C LYS A 34 0.03 12.30 14.44
N ILE A 35 1.22 12.45 13.86
CA ILE A 35 1.83 11.50 12.94
C ILE A 35 3.24 11.21 13.46
N ASP A 36 3.49 9.96 13.85
CA ASP A 36 4.83 9.47 14.19
C ASP A 36 5.29 8.47 13.13
N GLY A 37 6.35 8.81 12.40
CA GLY A 37 7.01 7.93 11.44
C GLY A 37 8.33 7.39 11.96
N ASN A 38 8.59 6.12 11.71
CA ASN A 38 9.87 5.48 12.01
C ASN A 38 10.28 4.56 10.88
N SER A 39 11.43 4.83 10.27
CA SER A 39 12.02 4.01 9.22
C SER A 39 13.40 3.49 9.65
N SER A 40 13.66 2.21 9.40
CA SER A 40 14.91 1.53 9.74
C SER A 40 15.33 0.57 8.63
N LEU A 41 16.60 0.18 8.61
CA LEU A 41 17.11 -0.82 7.67
C LEU A 41 16.82 -2.24 8.20
N THR A 42 16.61 -3.17 7.28
CA THR A 42 16.66 -4.61 7.58
C THR A 42 18.06 -5.01 8.04
N ALA A 43 18.18 -6.17 8.69
CA ALA A 43 19.44 -6.65 9.25
C ALA A 43 20.56 -6.81 8.22
N ASP A 44 20.22 -7.14 6.97
CA ASP A 44 21.15 -7.26 5.85
C ASP A 44 21.47 -5.92 5.15
N GLY A 45 20.83 -4.83 5.58
CA GLY A 45 21.03 -3.48 5.06
C GLY A 45 20.46 -3.23 3.66
N LYS A 46 19.73 -4.19 3.08
CA LYS A 46 19.21 -4.10 1.70
C LYS A 46 17.77 -3.62 1.63
N GLY A 47 17.02 -3.77 2.72
CA GLY A 47 15.62 -3.39 2.81
C GLY A 47 15.34 -2.30 3.82
N ILE A 48 14.11 -1.81 3.77
CA ILE A 48 13.57 -0.77 4.63
C ILE A 48 12.33 -1.33 5.33
N ASN A 49 12.28 -1.14 6.65
CA ASN A 49 11.08 -1.29 7.46
C ASN A 49 10.59 0.09 7.86
N SER A 50 9.30 0.36 7.70
CA SER A 50 8.67 1.64 7.99
C SER A 50 7.41 1.43 8.81
N GLN A 51 7.22 2.27 9.82
CA GLN A 51 6.01 2.35 10.62
C GLN A 51 5.51 3.79 10.65
N LEU A 52 4.21 3.97 10.46
CA LEU A 52 3.52 5.24 10.59
C LEU A 52 2.35 5.08 11.56
N ASP A 53 2.38 5.84 12.64
CA ASP A 53 1.29 5.95 13.61
C ASP A 53 0.57 7.29 13.42
N TYR A 54 -0.71 7.22 13.05
CA TYR A 54 -1.60 8.37 12.89
C TYR A 54 -2.64 8.38 14.00
N THR A 55 -2.90 9.55 14.56
CA THR A 55 -4.00 9.77 15.49
C THR A 55 -4.71 11.09 15.18
N VAL A 56 -6.01 11.13 15.44
CA VAL A 56 -6.83 12.34 15.48
C VAL A 56 -7.71 12.28 16.72
N ASN A 57 -7.63 13.29 17.57
CA ASN A 57 -8.34 13.30 18.84
C ASN A 57 -9.82 13.63 18.68
N SER A 58 -10.16 14.57 17.79
CA SER A 58 -11.54 14.85 17.43
C SER A 58 -11.60 15.31 15.97
N LEU A 59 -12.59 14.79 15.26
CA LEU A 59 -13.05 15.31 13.99
C LEU A 59 -14.48 15.78 14.17
N LYS A 60 -14.74 17.04 13.87
CA LYS A 60 -16.09 17.61 13.87
C LYS A 60 -16.50 17.95 12.45
N LEU A 61 -17.73 17.64 12.10
CA LEU A 61 -18.37 18.07 10.85
C LEU A 61 -19.57 18.94 11.19
N GLN A 62 -19.64 20.16 10.64
CA GLN A 62 -20.71 21.12 10.93
C GLN A 62 -20.93 21.29 12.45
N ASN A 63 -19.84 21.39 13.21
CA ASN A 63 -19.83 21.49 14.67
C ASN A 63 -20.34 20.25 15.44
N GLN A 64 -20.63 19.13 14.76
CA GLN A 64 -20.95 17.84 15.36
C GLN A 64 -19.69 16.98 15.45
N ASP A 65 -19.36 16.51 16.66
CA ASP A 65 -18.26 15.55 16.83
C ASP A 65 -18.63 14.18 16.21
N ILE A 66 -17.84 13.77 15.21
CA ILE A 66 -18.00 12.50 14.51
C ILE A 66 -17.00 11.44 14.96
N GLY A 67 -16.09 11.77 15.88
CA GLY A 67 -15.25 10.83 16.59
C GLY A 67 -13.76 11.12 16.55
N SER A 68 -13.02 10.14 17.06
CA SER A 68 -11.56 10.09 17.14
C SER A 68 -11.04 8.87 16.41
N GLY A 69 -9.85 8.95 15.84
CA GLY A 69 -9.26 7.87 15.05
C GLY A 69 -7.83 7.57 15.43
N ARG A 70 -7.45 6.30 15.32
CA ARG A 70 -6.05 5.86 15.31
C ARG A 70 -5.83 4.93 14.13
N LEU A 71 -4.68 5.05 13.50
CA LEU A 71 -4.25 4.18 12.42
C LEU A 71 -2.75 3.90 12.58
N THR A 72 -2.39 2.64 12.75
CA THR A 72 -0.98 2.21 12.68
C THR A 72 -0.77 1.43 11.38
N LEU A 73 0.11 1.95 10.52
CA LEU A 73 0.57 1.33 9.29
C LEU A 73 1.99 0.82 9.49
N LYS A 74 2.27 -0.42 9.06
CA LYS A 74 3.62 -0.99 9.01
C LYS A 74 3.87 -1.55 7.63
N LEU A 75 5.02 -1.22 7.08
CA LEU A 75 5.55 -1.73 5.83
C LEU A 75 6.90 -2.36 6.14
N ASP A 76 7.00 -3.68 5.99
CA ASP A 76 8.23 -4.42 6.26
C ASP A 76 8.81 -5.00 4.97
N ASN A 77 10.13 -5.17 4.98
CA ASN A 77 10.90 -5.82 3.93
C ASN A 77 10.74 -5.18 2.53
N ILE A 78 10.64 -3.84 2.50
CA ILE A 78 10.69 -3.10 1.23
C ILE A 78 12.11 -3.18 0.69
N ASP A 79 12.30 -3.63 -0.54
CA ASP A 79 13.62 -3.60 -1.18
C ASP A 79 14.03 -2.14 -1.47
N GLY A 80 15.20 -1.72 -0.96
CA GLY A 80 15.64 -0.33 -1.00
C GLY A 80 15.97 0.17 -2.41
N GLU A 81 16.54 -0.69 -3.27
CA GLU A 81 16.84 -0.33 -4.66
C GLU A 81 15.54 -0.21 -5.48
N ALA A 82 14.62 -1.16 -5.30
CA ALA A 82 13.31 -1.13 -5.92
C ALA A 82 12.50 0.11 -5.48
N PHE A 83 12.55 0.47 -4.19
CA PHE A 83 11.88 1.67 -3.69
C PHE A 83 12.45 2.94 -4.32
N HIS A 84 13.77 3.01 -4.44
CA HIS A 84 14.43 4.15 -5.07
C HIS A 84 14.00 4.32 -6.54
N GLN A 85 14.02 3.23 -7.31
CA GLN A 85 13.57 3.22 -8.71
C GLN A 85 12.08 3.56 -8.83
N PHE A 86 11.25 3.05 -7.91
CA PHE A 86 9.82 3.34 -7.87
C PHE A 86 9.58 4.83 -7.64
N SER A 87 10.27 5.44 -6.67
CA SER A 87 10.12 6.86 -6.33
C SER A 87 10.50 7.76 -7.50
N GLN A 88 11.62 7.47 -8.18
CA GLN A 88 12.02 8.21 -9.38
C GLN A 88 10.97 8.13 -10.49
N LYS A 89 10.51 6.91 -10.80
CA LYS A 89 9.52 6.69 -11.86
C LYS A 89 8.19 7.36 -11.54
N TYR A 90 7.67 7.15 -10.34
CA TYR A 90 6.40 7.73 -9.89
C TYR A 90 6.45 9.27 -9.94
N ASN A 91 7.53 9.88 -9.43
CA ASN A 91 7.65 11.34 -9.42
C ASN A 91 7.73 11.92 -10.84
N ALA A 92 8.47 11.28 -11.75
CA ALA A 92 8.57 11.72 -13.14
C ALA A 92 7.21 11.63 -13.87
N GLU A 93 6.50 10.51 -13.71
CA GLU A 93 5.17 10.32 -14.33
C GLU A 93 4.12 11.25 -13.71
N ALA A 94 4.10 11.40 -12.38
CA ALA A 94 3.19 12.33 -11.71
C ALA A 94 3.41 13.78 -12.16
N GLN A 95 4.66 14.22 -12.31
CA GLN A 95 4.98 15.55 -12.84
C GLN A 95 4.51 15.71 -14.29
N ALA A 96 4.69 14.69 -15.14
CA ALA A 96 4.20 14.71 -16.51
C ALA A 96 2.67 14.82 -16.57
N LEU A 97 1.96 14.10 -15.70
CA LEU A 97 0.49 14.18 -15.59
C LEU A 97 0.00 15.55 -15.12
N MET A 98 0.74 16.21 -14.22
CA MET A 98 0.42 17.58 -13.78
C MET A 98 0.65 18.63 -14.87
N ALA A 99 1.60 18.39 -15.77
CA ALA A 99 1.90 19.26 -16.89
C ALA A 99 0.95 19.06 -18.09
N ASP A 100 0.12 18.02 -18.09
CA ASP A 100 -0.83 17.73 -19.16
C ASP A 100 -2.04 18.68 -19.11
N PRO A 101 -2.23 19.57 -20.11
CA PRO A 101 -3.34 20.52 -20.14
C PRO A 101 -4.72 19.85 -20.24
N GLN A 102 -4.81 18.62 -20.75
CA GLN A 102 -6.06 17.87 -20.86
C GLN A 102 -6.51 17.34 -19.49
N LEU A 103 -5.55 16.92 -18.66
CA LEU A 103 -5.83 16.41 -17.31
C LEU A 103 -6.09 17.56 -16.33
N ALA A 104 -5.49 18.73 -16.52
CA ALA A 104 -5.76 19.92 -15.72
C ALA A 104 -7.24 20.35 -15.74
N GLN A 105 -7.95 20.07 -16.84
CA GLN A 105 -9.36 20.40 -17.02
C GLN A 105 -10.30 19.29 -16.56
N ASN A 106 -9.78 18.09 -16.25
CA ASN A 106 -10.59 16.95 -15.84
C ASN A 106 -9.96 16.23 -14.64
N PRO A 107 -10.37 16.59 -13.42
CA PRO A 107 -9.87 15.98 -12.18
C PRO A 107 -10.07 14.46 -12.09
N GLU A 108 -11.11 13.92 -12.72
CA GLU A 108 -11.38 12.48 -12.70
C GLU A 108 -10.38 11.72 -13.59
N LEU A 109 -10.14 12.21 -14.81
CA LEU A 109 -9.14 11.63 -15.70
C LEU A 109 -7.73 11.72 -15.10
N TYR A 110 -7.41 12.83 -14.43
CA TYR A 110 -6.14 12.97 -13.71
C TYR A 110 -5.99 11.90 -12.61
N GLN A 111 -7.04 11.67 -11.80
CA GLN A 111 -7.02 10.63 -10.76
C GLN A 111 -6.86 9.22 -11.35
N GLN A 112 -7.55 8.93 -12.46
CA GLN A 112 -7.40 7.65 -13.16
C GLN A 112 -5.97 7.46 -13.67
N ALA A 113 -5.39 8.48 -14.29
CA ALA A 113 -4.04 8.43 -14.83
C ALA A 113 -2.97 8.29 -13.72
N LEU A 114 -3.11 9.00 -12.60
CA LEU A 114 -2.25 8.83 -11.43
C LEU A 114 -2.38 7.43 -10.82
N THR A 115 -3.59 6.91 -10.73
CA THR A 115 -3.85 5.56 -10.20
C THR A 115 -3.20 4.50 -11.11
N GLN A 116 -3.33 4.66 -12.42
CA GLN A 116 -2.70 3.79 -13.41
C GLN A 116 -1.17 3.86 -13.34
N THR A 117 -0.62 5.06 -13.21
CA THR A 117 0.82 5.32 -12.99
C THR A 117 1.32 4.53 -11.78
N PHE A 118 0.63 4.63 -10.64
CA PHE A 118 0.95 3.88 -9.43
C PHE A 118 0.91 2.36 -9.66
N PHE A 119 -0.17 1.83 -10.23
CA PHE A 119 -0.30 0.38 -10.48
C PHE A 119 0.72 -0.15 -11.50
N SER A 120 1.16 0.67 -12.46
CA SER A 120 2.19 0.29 -13.41
C SER A 120 3.58 0.14 -12.77
N ALA A 121 3.84 0.91 -11.71
CA ALA A 121 5.09 0.90 -10.97
C ALA A 121 5.06 -0.08 -9.78
N LEU A 122 3.87 -0.48 -9.31
CA LEU A 122 3.70 -1.39 -8.18
C LEU A 122 4.46 -2.72 -8.32
N PRO A 123 4.52 -3.40 -9.49
CA PRO A 123 5.25 -4.68 -9.62
C PRO A 123 6.73 -4.59 -9.23
N MET A 124 7.38 -3.43 -9.45
CA MET A 124 8.77 -3.20 -9.07
C MET A 124 8.98 -3.33 -7.56
N MET A 125 8.03 -2.83 -6.76
CA MET A 125 8.07 -2.87 -5.30
C MET A 125 7.95 -4.29 -4.73
N LEU A 126 7.51 -5.26 -5.54
CA LEU A 126 7.27 -6.64 -5.10
C LEU A 126 8.55 -7.49 -4.97
N LYS A 127 9.69 -7.01 -5.48
CA LYS A 127 10.97 -7.74 -5.46
C LYS A 127 11.42 -8.14 -4.05
N GLY A 128 11.12 -7.30 -3.05
CA GLY A 128 11.43 -7.56 -1.64
C GLY A 128 10.44 -8.48 -0.93
N SER A 129 9.37 -8.95 -1.61
CA SER A 129 8.22 -9.58 -0.95
C SER A 129 7.70 -8.79 0.27
N PRO A 130 7.39 -7.49 0.10
CA PRO A 130 7.05 -6.64 1.23
C PRO A 130 5.74 -7.09 1.89
N SER A 131 5.60 -6.78 3.18
CA SER A 131 4.33 -6.94 3.90
C SER A 131 3.77 -5.60 4.37
N LEU A 132 2.47 -5.42 4.20
CA LEU A 132 1.70 -4.30 4.71
C LEU A 132 0.84 -4.78 5.87
N THR A 133 0.95 -4.13 7.02
CA THR A 133 0.08 -4.35 8.17
C THR A 133 -0.61 -3.05 8.57
N ILE A 134 -1.92 -3.13 8.78
CA ILE A 134 -2.76 -2.09 9.36
C ILE A 134 -3.27 -2.65 10.68
N SER A 135 -2.77 -2.17 11.82
CA SER A 135 -3.21 -2.67 13.12
C SER A 135 -2.82 -1.77 14.30
N PRO A 136 -3.78 -1.17 15.03
CA PRO A 136 -5.20 -1.05 14.68
C PRO A 136 -5.44 0.11 13.71
N LEU A 137 -6.42 -0.03 12.82
CA LEU A 137 -7.26 1.09 12.42
C LEU A 137 -8.45 1.09 13.37
N SER A 138 -8.62 2.14 14.18
CA SER A 138 -9.79 2.31 15.03
C SER A 138 -10.45 3.65 14.83
N TRP A 139 -11.79 3.66 14.87
CA TRP A 139 -12.60 4.86 14.85
C TRP A 139 -13.64 4.78 15.95
N ARG A 140 -13.63 5.73 16.88
CA ARG A 140 -14.53 5.78 18.03
C ARG A 140 -15.39 7.03 17.97
N ASN A 141 -16.70 6.88 18.11
CA ASN A 141 -17.65 7.99 18.23
C ASN A 141 -18.64 7.72 19.38
N ALA A 142 -19.63 8.59 19.56
CA ALA A 142 -20.64 8.45 20.62
C ALA A 142 -21.46 7.15 20.57
N LYS A 143 -21.49 6.45 19.42
CA LYS A 143 -22.28 5.23 19.21
C LYS A 143 -21.45 3.94 19.37
N GLY A 144 -20.13 4.04 19.51
CA GLY A 144 -19.25 2.89 19.66
C GLY A 144 -17.91 3.05 18.97
N GLU A 145 -17.18 1.94 18.87
CA GLU A 145 -15.87 1.86 18.25
C GLU A 145 -15.85 0.80 17.14
N THR A 146 -15.35 1.19 15.97
CA THR A 146 -15.07 0.30 14.84
C THR A 146 -13.57 0.06 14.78
N THR A 147 -13.15 -1.19 14.66
CA THR A 147 -11.75 -1.57 14.52
C THR A 147 -11.52 -2.46 13.31
N LEU A 148 -10.44 -2.22 12.57
CA LEU A 148 -9.96 -3.05 11.47
C LEU A 148 -8.50 -3.41 11.70
N ASN A 149 -8.20 -4.70 11.54
CA ASN A 149 -6.84 -5.21 11.44
C ASN A 149 -6.69 -5.91 10.09
N LEU A 150 -5.62 -5.60 9.35
CA LEU A 150 -5.35 -6.14 8.04
C LEU A 150 -3.86 -6.42 7.89
N SER A 151 -3.50 -7.61 7.44
CA SER A 151 -2.12 -7.95 7.08
C SER A 151 -2.09 -8.57 5.69
N ILE A 152 -1.26 -8.01 4.83
CA ILE A 152 -1.10 -8.42 3.44
C ILE A 152 0.38 -8.71 3.19
N LEU A 153 0.67 -9.88 2.64
CA LEU A 153 1.99 -10.22 2.10
C LEU A 153 1.93 -10.12 0.58
N LEU A 154 2.76 -9.26 0.00
CA LEU A 154 2.79 -9.01 -1.43
C LEU A 154 3.97 -9.76 -2.04
N LYS A 155 3.70 -10.77 -2.89
CA LYS A 155 4.74 -11.55 -3.58
C LYS A 155 4.85 -11.13 -5.03
N ASP A 156 6.05 -11.23 -5.60
CA ASP A 156 6.27 -11.04 -7.02
C ASP A 156 5.56 -12.17 -7.82
N PRO A 157 4.56 -11.84 -8.66
CA PRO A 157 3.80 -12.84 -9.41
C PRO A 157 4.66 -13.57 -10.45
N SER A 158 5.78 -12.99 -10.90
CA SER A 158 6.71 -13.63 -11.84
C SER A 158 7.48 -14.80 -11.20
N LEU A 159 7.63 -14.79 -9.87
CA LEU A 159 8.24 -15.87 -9.10
C LEU A 159 7.26 -17.01 -8.80
N THR A 160 5.96 -16.81 -9.05
CA THR A 160 4.98 -17.90 -9.03
C THR A 160 5.20 -18.77 -10.26
N THR A 161 6.13 -19.72 -10.14
CA THR A 161 6.26 -20.78 -11.12
C THR A 161 4.94 -21.53 -11.13
N THR A 162 4.09 -21.29 -12.14
CA THR A 162 3.06 -22.25 -12.51
C THR A 162 3.80 -23.52 -12.86
N ARG A 163 3.94 -24.42 -11.89
CA ARG A 163 4.36 -25.79 -12.15
C ARG A 163 3.24 -26.36 -13.00
N ARG A 164 3.37 -26.26 -14.33
CA ARG A 164 2.58 -27.03 -15.29
C ARG A 164 2.75 -28.48 -14.84
N ARG A 165 1.75 -29.01 -14.13
CA ARG A 165 1.69 -30.44 -13.84
C ARG A 165 1.54 -31.10 -15.20
N ARG A 166 2.66 -31.56 -15.77
CA ARG A 166 2.66 -32.39 -16.96
C ARG A 166 2.02 -33.70 -16.53
N TRP A 167 0.72 -33.83 -16.74
CA TRP A 167 0.03 -35.12 -16.61
C TRP A 167 0.72 -36.11 -17.54
N ARG A 168 1.33 -37.15 -16.98
CA ARG A 168 1.74 -38.32 -17.76
C ARG A 168 0.57 -39.30 -17.75
N MET A 169 -0.20 -39.30 -18.82
CA MET A 169 -1.21 -40.32 -19.05
C MET A 169 -0.48 -41.57 -19.57
N LYS A 170 -0.35 -42.60 -18.73
CA LYS A 170 0.21 -43.90 -19.12
C LYS A 170 -0.94 -44.78 -19.56
N TRP A 171 -1.11 -44.98 -20.87
CA TRP A 171 -2.00 -45.99 -21.41
C TRP A 171 -1.34 -47.36 -21.30
N ILE A 172 -1.97 -48.30 -20.60
CA ILE A 172 -1.62 -49.73 -20.67
C ILE A 172 -2.72 -50.36 -21.53
N VAL A 173 -2.39 -50.73 -22.77
CA VAL A 173 -3.25 -51.59 -23.59
C VAL A 173 -2.82 -53.03 -23.35
N ALA A 174 -3.64 -53.80 -22.64
CA ALA A 174 -3.49 -55.25 -22.55
C ALA A 174 -4.23 -55.88 -23.75
N LEU A 175 -3.48 -56.26 -24.78
CA LEU A 175 -3.98 -57.10 -25.87
C LEU A 175 -3.96 -58.56 -25.41
N ASN A 176 -5.12 -59.09 -25.04
CA ASN A 176 -5.27 -60.52 -24.77
C ASN A 176 -5.49 -61.25 -26.12
N ARG A 177 -4.44 -61.85 -26.68
CA ARG A 177 -4.57 -62.78 -27.81
C ARG A 177 -4.89 -64.16 -27.26
N SER A 178 -6.15 -64.58 -27.36
CA SER A 178 -6.52 -65.99 -27.24
C SER A 178 -6.14 -66.69 -28.54
N THR A 179 -5.23 -67.67 -28.44
CA THR A 179 -4.85 -68.57 -29.52
C THR A 179 -5.89 -69.68 -29.64
N ALA A 180 -6.58 -69.75 -30.76
CA ALA A 180 -7.31 -70.96 -31.17
C ALA A 180 -6.31 -71.97 -31.74
N SER A 181 -6.33 -73.20 -31.22
CA SER A 181 -5.70 -74.38 -31.83
C SER A 181 -6.79 -75.33 -32.31
N TRP A 182 -6.63 -75.82 -33.53
CA TRP A 182 -7.41 -76.90 -34.15
C TRP A 182 -7.13 -78.24 -33.48
#